data_AF-A0A3S4JRY9-F1
#
_entry.id   AF-A0A3S4JRY9-F1
#
_cell.length_a   1.000
_cell.length_b   1.000
_cell.length_c   1.000
_cell.angle_alpha   90.00
_cell.angle_beta   90.00
_cell.angle_gamma   90.00
#
_symmetry.space_group_name_H-M   'P 1'
#
loop_
_entity.id
_entity.type
_entity.pdbx_description
1 polymer ?
#
loop_
_entity_poly.entity_id
_entity_poly.type
_entity_poly.pdbx_seq_one_letter_code
_entity_poly.pdbx_strand_id
1 'polypeptide(L)' 'MTNKAIDVDGVPLRQLDSILSSGGEKAYSSILIGSLDNHLLTIQVTLPADNQQQAQTDASAIISTLKLKP' A
#
# COMPACT_ATOMS: atom_id res chain seq x y z
N MET A 1 11.27 -4.61 4.12
CA MET A 1 10.52 -4.26 2.89
C MET A 1 9.88 -5.53 2.37
N THR A 2 8.60 -5.48 2.06
CA THR A 2 7.85 -6.62 1.51
C THR A 2 7.35 -6.25 0.12
N ASN A 3 7.45 -7.18 -0.82
CA ASN A 3 7.00 -6.99 -2.20
C ASN A 3 6.09 -8.17 -2.59
N LYS A 4 4.79 -7.92 -2.74
CA LYS A 4 3.80 -8.97 -3.01
C LYS A 4 2.93 -8.63 -4.22
N ALA A 5 2.53 -9.67 -4.95
CA ALA A 5 1.45 -9.54 -5.94
C ALA A 5 0.12 -9.51 -5.19
N ILE A 6 -0.78 -8.64 -5.59
CA ILE A 6 -2.17 -8.63 -5.14
C ILE A 6 -3.09 -8.47 -6.35
N ASP A 7 -4.35 -8.86 -6.18
CA ASP A 7 -5.42 -8.60 -7.14
C ASP A 7 -6.50 -7.78 -6.43
N VAL A 8 -6.94 -6.70 -7.07
CA VAL A 8 -8.02 -5.84 -6.57
C VAL A 8 -9.07 -5.72 -7.67
N ASP A 9 -10.20 -6.38 -7.47
CA ASP A 9 -11.30 -6.45 -8.43
C ASP A 9 -10.86 -6.87 -9.86
N GLY A 10 -9.92 -7.82 -9.98
CA GLY A 10 -9.39 -8.30 -11.26
C GLY A 10 -8.26 -7.45 -11.86
N VAL A 11 -7.86 -6.38 -11.16
CA VAL A 11 -6.72 -5.54 -11.55
C VAL A 11 -5.47 -6.03 -10.81
N PRO A 12 -4.45 -6.55 -11.52
CA PRO A 12 -3.21 -7.02 -10.91
C PRO A 12 -2.35 -5.83 -10.46
N LEU A 13 -1.99 -5.80 -9.18
CA LEU A 13 -1.11 -4.78 -8.60
C LEU A 13 0.10 -5.41 -7.91
N ARG A 14 1.17 -4.63 -7.79
CA ARG A 14 2.30 -4.90 -6.91
C ARG A 14 2.19 -4.04 -5.68
N GLN A 15 2.19 -4.66 -4.49
CA GLN A 15 2.23 -3.95 -3.22
C GLN A 15 3.65 -3.98 -2.65
N LEU A 16 4.16 -2.80 -2.31
CA LEU A 16 5.46 -2.55 -1.72
C LEU A 16 5.27 -1.93 -0.34
N ASP A 17 5.56 -2.71 0.70
CA ASP A 17 5.46 -2.25 2.09
C ASP A 17 6.86 -1.94 2.64
N SER A 18 6.99 -0.81 3.32
CA SER A 18 8.25 -0.34 3.91
C SER A 18 8.01 0.42 5.21
N ILE A 19 9.02 0.42 6.08
CA ILE A 19 9.09 1.34 7.22
C ILE A 19 10.06 2.44 6.84
N LEU A 20 9.55 3.66 6.82
CA LEU A 20 10.32 4.87 6.67
C LEU A 20 10.74 5.35 8.06
N SER A 21 11.96 5.86 8.18
CA SER A 21 12.44 6.47 9.41
C SER A 21 13.21 7.74 9.07
N SER A 22 12.79 8.87 9.62
CA SER A 22 13.42 10.17 9.41
C SER A 22 13.30 11.01 10.67
N GLY A 23 14.40 11.60 11.14
CA GLY A 23 14.38 12.49 12.30
C GLY A 23 13.87 11.88 13.63
N GLY A 24 13.81 10.55 13.75
CA GLY A 24 13.27 9.85 14.91
C GLY A 24 11.81 9.39 14.75
N GLU A 25 11.09 9.90 13.74
CA GLU A 25 9.74 9.45 13.41
C GLU A 25 9.76 8.20 12.53
N LYS A 26 8.83 7.28 12.79
CA LYS A 26 8.63 6.07 11.99
C LYS A 26 7.30 6.17 11.27
N ALA A 27 7.29 5.88 9.98
CA ALA A 27 6.07 5.77 9.19
C ALA A 27 6.03 4.43 8.46
N TYR A 28 4.86 3.83 8.39
CA TYR A 28 4.58 2.67 7.57
C TYR A 28 4.09 3.18 6.22
N SER A 29 4.71 2.72 5.14
CA SER A 29 4.33 3.07 3.77
C SER A 29 3.99 1.82 3.00
N SER A 30 2.78 1.78 2.44
CA SER A 30 2.33 0.77 1.47
C SER A 30 2.06 1.44 0.13
N ILE A 31 2.78 1.01 -0.91
CA ILE A 31 2.62 1.52 -2.27
C ILE A 31 2.06 0.41 -3.14
N LEU A 32 0.93 0.67 -3.79
CA LEU A 32 0.35 -0.18 -4.83
C LEU A 32 0.71 0.38 -6.20
N ILE A 33 1.21 -0.45 -7.09
CA ILE A 33 1.58 -0.07 -8.46
C ILE A 33 0.97 -1.07 -9.43
N GLY A 34 0.32 -0.57 -10.48
CA GLY A 34 -0.19 -1.40 -11.56
C GLY A 34 -0.68 -0.58 -12.74
N SER A 35 -1.37 -1.23 -13.67
CA SER A 35 -1.96 -0.60 -14.85
C SER A 35 -3.47 -0.73 -14.79
N LEU A 36 -4.19 0.38 -14.97
CA LEU A 36 -5.64 0.43 -15.11
C LEU A 36 -5.95 1.17 -16.43
N ASP A 37 -6.67 0.52 -17.34
CA ASP A 37 -7.01 1.06 -18.68
C ASP A 37 -5.81 1.62 -19.45
N ASN A 38 -4.70 0.88 -19.45
CA ASN A 38 -3.42 1.27 -20.06
C ASN A 38 -2.75 2.52 -19.42
N HIS A 39 -3.20 2.96 -18.25
CA HIS A 39 -2.58 4.04 -17.49
C HIS A 39 -1.89 3.50 -16.24
N LEU A 40 -0.72 4.07 -15.91
CA LEU A 40 -0.02 3.77 -14.67
C LEU A 40 -0.82 4.27 -13.47
N LEU A 41 -1.24 3.36 -12.60
CA LEU A 41 -1.84 3.64 -11.31
C LEU A 41 -0.79 3.47 -10.21
N THR A 42 -0.68 4.47 -9.33
CA THR A 42 0.09 4.37 -8.10
C THR A 42 -0.75 4.88 -6.93
N ILE A 43 -0.90 4.06 -5.90
CA ILE A 43 -1.60 4.42 -4.66
C ILE A 43 -0.59 4.30 -3.53
N GLN A 44 -0.37 5.37 -2.78
CA GLN A 44 0.50 5.35 -1.61
C GLN A 44 -0.32 5.62 -0.35
N VAL A 45 -0.24 4.69 0.61
CA VAL A 45 -0.81 4.82 1.95
C VAL A 45 0.36 4.98 2.92
N THR A 46 0.40 6.09 3.65
CA THR A 46 1.43 6.35 4.67
C THR A 46 0.77 6.64 6.00
N LEU A 47 1.16 5.90 7.03
CA LEU A 47 0.61 5.98 8.38
C LEU A 47 1.75 6.11 9.41
N PRO A 48 1.54 6.80 10.55
CA PRO A 48 2.47 6.75 11.67
C PRO A 48 2.71 5.31 12.11
N ALA A 49 3.96 4.96 12.43
CA ALA A 49 4.38 3.59 12.75
C ALA A 49 5.05 3.48 14.12
N ASP A 50 4.55 4.24 15.10
CA ASP A 50 4.86 4.03 16.52
C ASP A 50 4.54 2.59 16.92
N ASN A 51 3.38 2.09 16.47
CA ASN A 51 3.02 0.68 16.48
C ASN A 51 2.95 0.14 15.05
N GLN A 52 4.02 -0.53 14.63
CA GLN A 52 4.15 -1.05 13.26
C GLN A 52 3.07 -2.07 12.89
N GLN A 53 2.66 -2.93 13.82
CA GLN A 53 1.66 -3.97 13.58
C GLN A 53 0.27 -3.36 13.34
N GLN A 54 -0.06 -2.31 14.10
CA GLN A 54 -1.30 -1.57 13.92
C GLN A 54 -1.30 -0.85 12.57
N ALA A 55 -0.24 -0.11 12.25
CA ALA A 55 -0.11 0.61 10.99
C ALA A 55 -0.22 -0.31 9.76
N GLN A 56 0.38 -1.50 9.83
CA GLN A 56 0.23 -2.52 8.80
C GLN A 56 -1.22 -3.02 8.65
N THR A 57 -1.90 -3.23 9.77
CA THR A 57 -3.29 -3.71 9.80
C THR A 57 -4.23 -2.66 9.21
N ASP A 58 -4.05 -1.39 9.60
CA ASP A 58 -4.84 -0.27 9.10
C ASP A 58 -4.60 -0.03 7.61
N ALA A 59 -3.34 -0.05 7.16
CA ALA A 59 -3.02 0.05 5.74
C ALA A 59 -3.66 -1.10 4.93
N SER A 60 -3.62 -2.32 5.45
CA SER A 60 -4.26 -3.47 4.81
C SER A 60 -5.79 -3.32 4.76
N ALA A 61 -6.40 -2.79 5.82
CA ALA A 61 -7.82 -2.49 5.85
C ALA A 61 -8.19 -1.44 4.79
N ILE A 62 -7.46 -0.32 4.69
CA ILE A 62 -7.65 0.69 3.64
C ILE A 62 -7.56 0.05 2.25
N ILE A 63 -6.51 -0.72 1.98
CA ILE A 63 -6.28 -1.38 0.69
C ILE A 63 -7.42 -2.33 0.35
N SER A 64 -7.97 -3.06 1.33
CA SER A 64 -9.09 -3.99 1.13
C SER A 64 -10.41 -3.31 0.73
N THR A 65 -10.54 -2.00 0.97
CA THR A 65 -11.72 -1.21 0.58
C THR A 65 -11.66 -0.67 -0.85
N LEU A 66 -10.50 -0.78 -1.52
CA LEU A 66 -10.34 -0.26 -2.87
C LEU A 66 -11.30 -0.95 -3.83
N LYS A 67 -11.97 -0.13 -4.64
CA LYS A 67 -12.80 -0.56 -5.75
C LYS A 67 -12.24 -0.05 -7.06
N LEU A 68 -11.67 -0.96 -7.85
CA LEU A 68 -11.11 -0.63 -9.15
C LEU A 68 -12.07 -1.08 -10.24
N LYS A 69 -12.39 -0.17 -11.15
CA LYS A 69 -13.23 -0.43 -12.31
C LYS A 69 -12.36 -0.21 -13.54
N PRO A 70 -12.14 -1.25 -14.35
CA PRO A 70 -11.62 -1.10 -15.71
C PRO A 70 -12.72 -0.53 -16.64
#